data_AF-A0A8C8C0Z4-F1
#
_entry.id   AF-A0A8C8C0Z4-F1
#
_cell.length_a   1.000
_cell.length_b   1.000
_cell.length_c   1.000
_cell.angle_alpha   90.00
_cell.angle_beta   90.00
_cell.angle_gamma   90.00
#
_symmetry.space_group_name_H-M   'P 1'
#
loop_
_entity.id
_entity.type
_entity.pdbx_description
1 polymer ?
#
loop_
_entity_poly.entity_id
_entity_poly.type
_entity_poly.pdbx_seq_one_letter_code
_entity_poly.pdbx_strand_id
1 'polypeptide(L)'
;MVSLYIRFGFQDFESTLRALRIRKDELIEKEGQMKEYLQKFDNFLKENEVKRCRAVRKAGRERELTIQKQVDLLTLQEETKALVKERDRLEKRVQKNAIYPHYLDKVVQASEQFQEARQVMSRYDTLMLTREDLVRTTQQNQDSTENARAQLARFTEQSNDTLLHYNNTLAQLQSQLDKARAEGMIWESRWAHIQNTAAKKTLLLGTIKMATLNLYQCVCKRAKDTGESPIAPEDTIKQLEKIQTFLADLICIWEEVNKPDQPGPTGHR
;
A
#
# COMPACT_ATOMS: atom_id res chain seq x y z
N MET A 1 -100.11 -95.96 -105.27
CA MET A 1 -99.85 -94.52 -105.48
C MET A 1 -100.62 -93.59 -104.52
N VAL A 2 -100.91 -93.98 -103.26
CA VAL A 2 -101.52 -93.06 -102.25
C VAL A 2 -100.59 -92.83 -101.05
N SER A 3 -99.54 -93.65 -100.91
CA SER A 3 -98.58 -93.59 -99.80
C SER A 3 -97.50 -92.49 -99.95
N LEU A 4 -97.32 -91.90 -101.14
CA LEU A 4 -96.26 -90.89 -101.37
C LEU A 4 -96.68 -89.43 -101.11
N TYR A 5 -97.97 -89.07 -101.19
CA TYR A 5 -98.40 -87.65 -101.21
C TYR A 5 -98.69 -87.06 -99.81
N ILE A 6 -99.25 -87.85 -98.88
CA ILE A 6 -99.49 -87.42 -97.49
C ILE A 6 -98.15 -87.22 -96.74
N ARG A 7 -97.10 -87.91 -97.20
CA ARG A 7 -95.75 -87.79 -96.66
C ARG A 7 -95.10 -86.45 -96.98
N PHE A 8 -95.54 -85.74 -98.03
CA PHE A 8 -94.89 -84.53 -98.55
C PHE A 8 -95.39 -83.22 -97.90
N GLY A 9 -96.71 -83.08 -97.65
CA GLY A 9 -97.28 -81.84 -97.10
C GLY A 9 -97.09 -81.64 -95.58
N PHE A 10 -97.07 -82.72 -94.80
CA PHE A 10 -96.67 -82.66 -93.39
C PHE A 10 -95.18 -82.33 -93.25
N GLN A 11 -94.39 -82.73 -94.26
CA GLN A 11 -92.97 -82.41 -94.37
C GLN A 11 -92.71 -80.91 -94.51
N ASP A 12 -93.58 -80.16 -95.21
CA ASP A 12 -93.45 -78.72 -95.43
C ASP A 12 -93.88 -77.84 -94.24
N PHE A 13 -94.93 -78.21 -93.51
CA PHE A 13 -95.29 -77.49 -92.28
C PHE A 13 -94.28 -77.76 -91.16
N GLU A 14 -93.78 -78.99 -91.06
CA GLU A 14 -92.65 -79.27 -90.19
C GLU A 14 -91.37 -78.54 -90.62
N SER A 15 -91.14 -78.32 -91.92
CA SER A 15 -89.94 -77.61 -92.39
C SER A 15 -89.98 -76.13 -91.99
N THR A 16 -91.15 -75.48 -92.09
CA THR A 16 -91.36 -74.07 -91.71
C THR A 16 -91.35 -73.85 -90.20
N LEU A 17 -91.97 -74.74 -89.41
CA LEU A 17 -91.87 -74.72 -87.95
C LEU A 17 -90.43 -75.00 -87.48
N ARG A 18 -89.71 -75.91 -88.15
CA ARG A 18 -88.27 -76.12 -87.91
C ARG A 18 -87.48 -74.85 -88.22
N ALA A 19 -87.74 -74.18 -89.34
CA ALA A 19 -87.06 -72.93 -89.70
C ALA A 19 -87.31 -71.79 -88.70
N LEU A 20 -88.53 -71.65 -88.18
CA LEU A 20 -88.85 -70.64 -87.16
C LEU A 20 -88.25 -70.97 -85.79
N ARG A 21 -88.18 -72.25 -85.40
CA ARG A 21 -87.43 -72.67 -84.19
C ARG A 21 -85.95 -72.37 -84.34
N ILE A 22 -85.35 -72.76 -85.46
CA ILE A 22 -83.95 -72.45 -85.78
C ILE A 22 -83.70 -70.93 -85.68
N ARG A 23 -84.57 -70.10 -86.27
CA ARG A 23 -84.42 -68.63 -86.21
C ARG A 23 -84.62 -68.05 -84.81
N LYS A 24 -85.54 -68.59 -84.00
CA LYS A 24 -85.71 -68.19 -82.60
C LYS A 24 -84.48 -68.57 -81.79
N ASP A 25 -83.96 -69.78 -81.99
CA ASP A 25 -82.77 -70.28 -81.31
C ASP A 25 -81.53 -69.46 -81.74
N GLU A 26 -81.41 -69.09 -83.02
CA GLU A 26 -80.38 -68.16 -83.53
C GLU A 26 -80.49 -66.75 -82.91
N LEU A 27 -81.70 -66.24 -82.68
CA LEU A 27 -81.93 -64.94 -82.05
C LEU A 27 -81.54 -64.97 -80.57
N ILE A 28 -81.88 -66.04 -79.86
CA ILE A 28 -81.49 -66.25 -78.45
C ILE A 28 -79.97 -66.41 -78.35
N GLU A 29 -79.37 -67.16 -79.27
CA GLU A 29 -77.91 -67.32 -79.38
C GLU A 29 -77.22 -65.97 -79.63
N LYS A 30 -77.73 -65.17 -80.58
CA LYS A 30 -77.23 -63.81 -80.84
C LYS A 30 -77.42 -62.86 -79.66
N GLU A 31 -78.55 -62.94 -78.96
CA GLU A 31 -78.78 -62.14 -77.75
C GLU A 31 -77.82 -62.55 -76.63
N GLY A 32 -77.58 -63.86 -76.46
CA GLY A 32 -76.60 -64.40 -75.52
C GLY A 32 -75.18 -63.92 -75.84
N GLN A 33 -74.76 -64.01 -77.10
CA GLN A 33 -73.49 -63.48 -77.58
C GLN A 33 -73.39 -61.97 -77.33
N MET A 34 -74.44 -61.20 -77.63
CA MET A 34 -74.46 -59.75 -77.41
C MET A 34 -74.32 -59.39 -75.92
N LYS A 35 -75.00 -60.12 -75.03
CA LYS A 35 -74.86 -59.95 -73.57
C LYS A 35 -73.45 -60.27 -73.10
N GLU A 36 -72.83 -61.34 -73.62
CA GLU A 36 -71.46 -61.71 -73.29
C GLU A 36 -70.45 -60.66 -73.79
N TYR A 37 -70.64 -60.12 -75.01
CA TYR A 37 -69.84 -59.01 -75.53
C TYR A 37 -70.00 -57.74 -74.68
N LEU A 38 -71.21 -57.37 -74.29
CA LEU A 38 -71.46 -56.23 -73.42
C LEU A 38 -70.78 -56.41 -72.05
N GLN A 39 -70.82 -57.61 -71.48
CA GLN A 39 -70.15 -57.91 -70.22
C GLN A 39 -68.61 -57.85 -70.35
N LYS A 40 -68.04 -58.39 -71.44
CA LYS A 40 -66.61 -58.28 -71.75
C LYS A 40 -66.20 -56.81 -71.97
N PHE A 41 -67.03 -56.03 -72.65
CA PHE A 41 -66.78 -54.61 -72.91
C PHE A 41 -66.85 -53.77 -71.63
N ASP A 42 -67.84 -54.01 -70.76
CA ASP A 42 -67.95 -53.36 -69.46
C ASP A 42 -66.75 -53.71 -68.55
N ASN A 43 -66.33 -54.99 -68.53
CA ASN A 43 -65.12 -55.41 -67.82
C ASN A 43 -63.87 -54.71 -68.38
N PHE A 44 -63.73 -54.61 -69.71
CA PHE A 44 -62.63 -53.89 -70.34
C PHE A 44 -62.61 -52.40 -69.98
N LEU A 45 -63.78 -51.73 -69.99
CA LEU A 45 -63.89 -50.33 -69.58
C LEU A 45 -63.49 -50.13 -68.12
N LYS A 46 -63.94 -51.00 -67.21
CA LYS A 46 -63.55 -50.98 -65.80
C LYS A 46 -62.04 -51.17 -65.62
N GLU A 47 -61.44 -52.14 -66.29
CA GLU A 47 -59.98 -52.34 -66.25
C GLU A 47 -59.20 -51.17 -66.82
N ASN A 48 -59.67 -50.59 -67.93
CA ASN A 48 -59.05 -49.42 -68.54
C ASN A 48 -59.12 -48.22 -67.59
N GLU A 49 -60.27 -48.00 -66.96
CA GLU A 49 -60.46 -46.94 -65.97
C GLU A 49 -59.55 -47.12 -64.75
N VAL A 50 -59.35 -48.36 -64.28
CA VAL A 50 -58.37 -48.67 -63.22
C VAL A 50 -56.94 -48.38 -63.67
N LYS A 51 -56.57 -48.75 -64.91
CA LYS A 51 -55.24 -48.45 -65.48
C LYS A 51 -55.02 -46.93 -65.62
N ARG A 52 -56.05 -46.20 -66.10
CA ARG A 52 -56.05 -44.73 -66.20
C ARG A 52 -55.88 -44.10 -64.82
N CYS A 53 -56.67 -44.51 -63.83
CA CYS A 53 -56.55 -44.04 -62.45
C CYS A 53 -55.15 -44.31 -61.85
N ARG A 54 -54.57 -45.50 -62.08
CA ARG A 54 -53.21 -45.82 -61.64
C ARG A 54 -52.16 -44.94 -62.31
N ALA A 55 -52.26 -44.72 -63.62
CA ALA A 55 -51.34 -43.87 -64.38
C ALA A 55 -51.42 -42.42 -63.89
N VAL A 56 -52.62 -41.88 -63.69
CA VAL A 56 -52.84 -40.53 -63.16
C VAL A 56 -52.25 -40.39 -61.75
N ARG A 57 -52.49 -41.35 -60.86
CA ARG A 57 -51.90 -41.34 -59.50
C ARG A 57 -50.36 -41.41 -59.52
N LYS A 58 -49.78 -42.24 -60.40
CA LYS A 58 -48.32 -42.33 -60.55
C LYS A 58 -47.74 -41.00 -61.03
N ALA A 59 -48.34 -40.41 -62.08
CA ALA A 59 -47.93 -39.11 -62.59
C ALA A 59 -48.07 -38.00 -61.52
N GLY A 60 -49.15 -38.02 -60.72
CA GLY A 60 -49.34 -37.10 -59.60
C GLY A 60 -48.22 -37.19 -58.56
N ARG A 61 -47.91 -38.40 -58.07
CA ARG A 61 -46.82 -38.61 -57.11
C ARG A 61 -45.46 -38.20 -57.65
N GLU A 62 -45.21 -38.45 -58.94
CA GLU A 62 -43.94 -38.11 -59.58
C GLU A 62 -43.78 -36.58 -59.76
N ARG A 63 -44.89 -35.87 -60.03
CA ARG A 63 -44.92 -34.40 -60.00
C ARG A 63 -44.66 -33.85 -58.60
N GLU A 64 -45.35 -34.36 -57.57
CA GLU A 64 -45.12 -33.95 -56.18
C GLU A 64 -43.67 -34.18 -55.74
N LEU A 65 -43.10 -35.35 -56.06
CA LEU A 65 -41.70 -35.64 -55.77
C LEU A 65 -40.76 -34.68 -56.49
N THR A 66 -41.05 -34.34 -57.75
CA THR A 66 -40.25 -33.39 -58.53
C THR A 66 -40.31 -31.99 -57.91
N ILE A 67 -41.48 -31.53 -57.48
CA ILE A 67 -41.66 -30.24 -56.80
C ILE A 67 -40.86 -30.22 -55.49
N GLN A 68 -40.98 -31.27 -54.67
CA GLN A 68 -40.23 -31.37 -53.42
C GLN A 68 -38.72 -31.32 -53.67
N LYS A 69 -38.22 -32.10 -54.63
CA LYS A 69 -36.80 -32.09 -55.00
C LYS A 69 -36.34 -30.75 -55.55
N GLN A 70 -37.19 -30.04 -56.27
CA GLN A 70 -36.87 -28.70 -56.76
C GLN A 70 -36.73 -27.69 -55.62
N VAL A 71 -37.60 -27.76 -54.60
CA VAL A 71 -37.49 -26.92 -53.39
C VAL A 71 -36.21 -27.26 -52.63
N ASP A 72 -35.96 -28.54 -52.36
CA ASP A 72 -34.74 -28.98 -51.67
C ASP A 72 -33.47 -28.56 -52.43
N LEU A 73 -33.50 -28.58 -53.76
CA LEU A 73 -32.37 -28.16 -54.60
C LEU A 73 -32.12 -26.65 -54.44
N LEU A 74 -33.18 -25.83 -54.42
CA LEU A 74 -33.05 -24.38 -54.22
C LEU A 74 -32.51 -24.05 -52.82
N THR A 75 -33.01 -24.69 -51.77
CA THR A 75 -32.51 -24.47 -50.40
C THR A 75 -31.04 -24.86 -50.27
N LEU A 76 -30.65 -26.03 -50.78
CA LEU A 76 -29.25 -26.48 -50.79
C LEU A 76 -28.35 -25.53 -51.59
N GLN A 77 -28.85 -24.97 -52.70
CA GLN A 77 -28.11 -23.97 -53.48
C GLN A 77 -27.89 -22.67 -52.70
N GLU A 78 -28.87 -22.20 -51.94
CA GLU A 78 -28.73 -21.02 -51.08
C GLU A 78 -27.76 -21.26 -49.93
N GLU A 79 -27.85 -22.42 -49.27
CA GLU A 79 -26.91 -22.83 -48.22
C GLU A 79 -25.48 -22.91 -48.75
N THR A 80 -25.28 -23.51 -49.93
CA THR A 80 -23.96 -23.59 -50.57
C THR A 80 -23.40 -22.20 -50.84
N LYS A 81 -24.22 -21.27 -51.35
CA LYS A 81 -23.81 -19.87 -51.56
C LYS A 81 -23.44 -19.17 -50.26
N ALA A 82 -24.18 -19.40 -49.18
CA ALA A 82 -23.88 -18.82 -47.88
C ALA A 82 -22.56 -19.36 -47.31
N LEU A 83 -22.35 -20.68 -47.38
CA LEU A 83 -21.11 -21.31 -46.92
C LEU A 83 -19.88 -20.86 -47.72
N VAL A 84 -20.01 -20.69 -49.03
CA VAL A 84 -18.95 -20.15 -49.89
C VAL A 84 -18.57 -18.73 -49.46
N LYS A 85 -19.56 -17.87 -49.17
CA LYS A 85 -19.29 -16.50 -48.69
C LYS A 85 -18.54 -16.49 -47.36
N GLU A 86 -18.93 -17.36 -46.41
CA GLU A 86 -18.24 -17.45 -45.11
C GLU A 86 -16.83 -18.04 -45.25
N ARG A 87 -16.64 -19.05 -46.11
CA ARG A 87 -15.30 -19.55 -46.45
C ARG A 87 -14.42 -18.42 -46.99
N ASP A 88 -14.89 -17.65 -47.96
CA ASP A 88 -14.12 -16.56 -48.57
C ASP A 88 -13.78 -15.46 -47.55
N ARG A 89 -14.70 -15.19 -46.63
CA ARG A 89 -14.47 -14.25 -45.52
C ARG A 89 -13.39 -14.75 -44.57
N LEU A 90 -13.43 -16.04 -44.20
CA LEU A 90 -12.43 -16.66 -43.34
C LEU A 90 -11.07 -16.73 -44.05
N GLU A 91 -11.03 -17.08 -45.32
CA GLU A 91 -9.81 -17.14 -46.12
C GLU A 91 -9.12 -15.77 -46.19
N LYS A 92 -9.86 -14.68 -46.42
CA LYS A 92 -9.32 -13.32 -46.36
C LYS A 92 -8.72 -12.99 -44.99
N ARG A 93 -9.35 -13.43 -43.90
CA ARG A 93 -8.81 -13.24 -42.54
C ARG A 93 -7.52 -14.02 -42.33
N VAL A 94 -7.46 -15.26 -42.80
CA VAL A 94 -6.26 -16.10 -42.73
C VAL A 94 -5.12 -15.47 -43.54
N GLN A 95 -5.39 -15.03 -44.77
CA GLN A 95 -4.41 -14.34 -45.61
C GLN A 95 -3.89 -13.06 -44.96
N LYS A 96 -4.77 -12.23 -44.39
CA LYS A 96 -4.37 -11.01 -43.66
C LYS A 96 -3.46 -11.33 -42.47
N ASN A 97 -3.72 -12.44 -41.78
CA ASN A 97 -2.97 -12.86 -40.60
C ASN A 97 -1.75 -13.73 -40.92
N ALA A 98 -1.51 -14.10 -42.19
CA ALA A 98 -0.39 -14.95 -42.60
C ALA A 98 1.00 -14.31 -42.34
N ILE A 99 1.03 -13.00 -42.12
CA ILE A 99 2.25 -12.25 -41.76
C ILE A 99 2.84 -12.76 -40.45
N TYR A 100 2.00 -13.09 -39.45
CA TYR A 100 2.47 -13.52 -38.13
C TYR A 100 3.18 -14.89 -38.12
N PRO A 101 2.61 -15.98 -38.68
CA PRO A 101 3.32 -17.25 -38.75
C PRO A 101 4.59 -17.13 -39.62
N HIS A 102 4.56 -16.39 -40.73
CA HIS A 102 5.75 -16.19 -41.55
C HIS A 102 6.87 -15.44 -40.80
N TYR A 103 6.51 -14.46 -39.99
CA TYR A 103 7.46 -13.80 -39.10
C TYR A 103 8.03 -14.77 -38.05
N LEU A 104 7.18 -15.57 -37.40
CA LEU A 104 7.63 -16.56 -36.41
C LEU A 104 8.52 -17.62 -37.03
N ASP A 105 8.24 -18.09 -38.24
CA ASP A 105 9.10 -19.01 -38.98
C ASP A 105 10.47 -18.40 -39.25
N LYS A 106 10.54 -17.11 -39.62
CA LYS A 106 11.82 -16.39 -39.76
C LYS A 106 12.58 -16.32 -38.44
N VAL A 107 11.90 -16.07 -37.32
CA VAL A 107 12.51 -16.05 -35.98
C VAL A 107 13.06 -17.42 -35.60
N VAL A 108 12.32 -18.49 -35.89
CA VAL A 108 12.76 -19.88 -35.69
C VAL A 108 13.96 -20.19 -36.58
N GLN A 109 13.93 -19.84 -37.87
CA GLN A 109 15.05 -20.06 -38.79
C GLN A 109 16.32 -19.29 -38.39
N ALA A 110 16.16 -18.10 -37.82
CA ALA A 110 17.27 -17.28 -37.34
C ALA A 110 17.81 -17.73 -35.97
N SER A 111 17.13 -18.64 -35.27
CA SER A 111 17.49 -19.05 -33.92
C SER A 111 17.87 -20.53 -33.89
N GLU A 112 19.04 -20.83 -33.33
CA GLU A 112 19.46 -22.23 -33.10
C GLU A 112 18.75 -22.87 -31.89
N GLN A 113 18.05 -22.08 -31.07
CA GLN A 113 17.49 -22.52 -29.78
C GLN A 113 16.04 -23.01 -29.87
N PHE A 114 15.32 -22.65 -30.93
CA PHE A 114 13.90 -22.96 -31.07
C PHE A 114 13.67 -23.75 -32.35
N GLN A 115 12.88 -24.82 -32.25
CA GLN A 115 12.50 -25.64 -33.41
C GLN A 115 11.11 -25.28 -33.94
N GLU A 116 10.26 -24.67 -33.11
CA GLU A 116 8.88 -24.34 -33.45
C GLU A 116 8.46 -22.97 -32.93
N ALA A 117 7.56 -22.32 -33.67
CA ALA A 117 6.97 -21.04 -33.28
C ALA A 117 6.33 -21.07 -31.87
N ARG A 118 5.73 -22.21 -31.48
CA ARG A 118 5.13 -22.39 -30.15
C ARG A 118 6.16 -22.27 -29.02
N GLN A 119 7.40 -22.74 -29.22
CA GLN A 119 8.45 -22.64 -28.22
C GLN A 119 8.87 -21.17 -28.01
N VAL A 120 8.94 -20.40 -29.09
CA VAL A 120 9.20 -18.95 -29.04
C VAL A 120 8.11 -18.23 -28.26
N MET A 121 6.83 -18.53 -28.53
CA MET A 121 5.71 -17.93 -27.79
C MET A 121 5.75 -18.30 -26.30
N SER A 122 5.94 -19.58 -25.97
CA SER A 122 6.01 -20.01 -24.56
C SER A 122 7.18 -19.37 -23.81
N ARG A 123 8.33 -19.20 -24.49
CA ARG A 123 9.47 -18.47 -23.92
C ARG A 123 9.15 -17.00 -23.70
N TYR A 124 8.49 -16.36 -24.67
CA TYR A 124 8.04 -14.98 -24.52
C TYR A 124 7.06 -14.82 -23.35
N ASP A 125 6.06 -15.70 -23.24
CA ASP A 125 5.09 -15.66 -22.14
C ASP A 125 5.80 -15.80 -20.78
N THR A 126 6.72 -16.75 -20.66
CA THR A 126 7.54 -16.93 -19.45
C THR A 126 8.37 -15.67 -19.15
N LEU A 127 9.00 -15.08 -20.17
CA LEU A 127 9.78 -13.84 -20.01
C LEU A 127 8.90 -12.66 -19.59
N MET A 128 7.70 -12.55 -20.13
CA MET A 128 6.75 -11.49 -19.75
C MET A 128 6.30 -11.66 -18.30
N LEU A 129 5.93 -12.87 -17.87
CA LEU A 129 5.59 -13.15 -16.48
C LEU A 129 6.75 -12.83 -15.53
N THR A 130 7.96 -13.30 -15.85
CA THR A 130 9.14 -13.00 -15.02
C THR A 130 9.48 -11.51 -14.99
N ARG A 131 9.26 -10.77 -16.09
CA ARG A 131 9.43 -9.33 -16.14
C ARG A 131 8.43 -8.62 -15.24
N GLU A 132 7.16 -8.99 -15.31
CA GLU A 132 6.10 -8.43 -14.45
C GLU A 132 6.40 -8.67 -12.96
N ASP A 133 6.81 -9.90 -12.63
CA ASP A 133 7.23 -10.25 -11.28
C ASP A 133 8.43 -9.42 -10.81
N LEU A 134 9.46 -9.31 -11.66
CA LEU A 134 10.68 -8.56 -11.33
C LEU A 134 10.40 -7.07 -11.15
N VAL A 135 9.57 -6.48 -12.00
CA VAL A 135 9.15 -5.06 -11.88
C VAL A 135 8.43 -4.85 -10.56
N ARG A 136 7.47 -5.72 -10.22
CA ARG A 136 6.72 -5.64 -8.96
C ARG A 136 7.65 -5.78 -7.75
N THR A 137 8.54 -6.76 -7.72
CA THR A 137 9.47 -6.95 -6.60
C THR A 137 10.47 -5.80 -6.49
N THR A 138 10.93 -5.26 -7.61
CA THR A 138 11.82 -4.09 -7.63
C THR A 138 11.11 -2.87 -7.05
N GLN A 139 9.86 -2.63 -7.44
CA GLN A 139 9.06 -1.54 -6.87
C GLN A 139 8.85 -1.71 -5.36
N GLN A 140 8.48 -2.90 -4.90
CA GLN A 140 8.31 -3.18 -3.48
C GLN A 140 9.61 -2.96 -2.68
N ASN A 141 10.76 -3.38 -3.21
CA ASN A 141 12.05 -3.16 -2.59
C ASN A 141 12.43 -1.68 -2.57
N GLN A 142 12.09 -0.94 -3.61
CA GLN A 142 12.31 0.50 -3.68
C GLN A 142 11.46 1.24 -2.66
N ASP A 143 10.17 0.92 -2.56
CA ASP A 143 9.25 1.49 -1.56
C ASP A 143 9.73 1.19 -0.12
N SER A 144 10.21 -0.04 0.15
CA SER A 144 10.74 -0.40 1.47
C SER A 144 12.03 0.36 1.81
N THR A 145 12.91 0.55 0.82
CA THR A 145 14.15 1.31 0.95
C THR A 145 13.86 2.80 1.19
N GLU A 146 12.90 3.37 0.47
CA GLU A 146 12.46 4.76 0.65
C GLU A 146 11.84 4.98 2.03
N ASN A 147 11.00 4.04 2.51
CA ASN A 147 10.45 4.09 3.86
C ASN A 147 11.54 4.00 4.93
N ALA A 148 12.50 3.09 4.78
CA ALA A 148 13.62 2.97 5.71
C ALA A 148 14.49 4.24 5.73
N ARG A 149 14.76 4.84 4.55
CA ARG A 149 15.46 6.13 4.45
C ARG A 149 14.69 7.26 5.13
N ALA A 150 13.37 7.32 4.94
CA ALA A 150 12.52 8.33 5.57
C ALA A 150 12.52 8.19 7.11
N GLN A 151 12.47 6.96 7.63
CA GLN A 151 12.57 6.70 9.07
C GLN A 151 13.93 7.11 9.62
N LEU A 152 15.02 6.78 8.92
CA LEU A 152 16.37 7.18 9.32
C LEU A 152 16.54 8.70 9.33
N ALA A 153 16.02 9.39 8.31
CA ALA A 153 16.05 10.85 8.24
C ALA A 153 15.33 11.48 9.44
N ARG A 154 14.11 11.01 9.76
CA ARG A 154 13.34 11.47 10.93
C ARG A 154 14.07 11.23 12.24
N PHE A 155 14.64 10.04 12.43
CA PHE A 155 15.40 9.72 13.63
C PHE A 155 16.64 10.60 13.78
N THR A 156 17.33 10.88 12.67
CA THR A 156 18.51 11.75 12.64
C THR A 156 18.13 13.20 12.99
N GLU A 157 17.03 13.71 12.42
CA GLU A 157 16.50 15.04 12.73
C GLU A 157 16.15 15.17 14.22
N GLN A 158 15.37 14.22 14.76
CA GLN A 158 15.03 14.18 16.18
C GLN A 158 16.26 14.10 17.09
N SER A 159 17.26 13.29 16.71
CA SER A 159 18.51 13.18 17.45
C SER A 159 19.32 14.48 17.42
N ASN A 160 19.35 15.17 16.28
CA ASN A 160 20.00 16.47 16.17
C ASN A 160 19.29 17.53 17.01
N ASP A 161 17.95 17.56 17.01
CA ASP A 161 17.16 18.48 17.84
C ASP A 161 17.43 18.27 19.33
N THR A 162 17.46 17.01 19.78
CA THR A 162 17.80 16.68 21.17
C THR A 162 19.23 17.06 21.52
N LEU A 163 20.20 16.82 20.62
CA LEU A 163 21.59 17.24 20.81
C LEU A 163 21.70 18.77 20.93
N LEU A 164 21.01 19.52 20.06
CA LEU A 164 20.96 20.98 20.13
C LEU A 164 20.36 21.46 21.45
N HIS A 165 19.27 20.83 21.90
CA HIS A 165 18.65 21.14 23.19
C HIS A 165 19.62 20.93 24.37
N TYR A 166 20.33 19.79 24.40
CA TYR A 166 21.33 19.53 25.43
C TYR A 166 22.53 20.47 25.35
N ASN A 167 22.99 20.83 24.15
CA ASN A 167 24.08 21.77 23.96
C ASN A 167 23.73 23.16 24.50
N ASN A 168 22.53 23.66 24.19
CA ASN A 168 22.02 24.92 24.73
C ASN A 168 21.92 24.88 26.26
N THR A 169 21.41 23.78 26.82
CA THR A 169 21.32 23.59 28.27
C THR A 169 22.71 23.58 28.92
N LEU A 170 23.68 22.90 28.30
CA LEU A 170 25.06 22.87 28.76
C LEU A 170 25.68 24.27 28.78
N ALA A 171 25.50 25.04 27.70
CA ALA A 171 25.99 26.42 27.63
C ALA A 171 25.36 27.31 28.71
N GLN A 172 24.06 27.15 28.98
CA GLN A 172 23.37 27.87 30.05
C GLN A 172 23.94 27.51 31.43
N LEU A 173 24.14 26.22 31.71
CA LEU A 173 24.70 25.77 32.98
C LEU A 173 26.15 26.23 33.17
N GLN A 174 26.96 26.21 32.12
CA GLN A 174 28.33 26.75 32.15
C GLN A 174 28.31 28.25 32.48
N SER A 175 27.44 29.03 31.85
CA SER A 175 27.30 30.46 32.16
C SER A 175 26.88 30.70 33.62
N GLN A 176 25.97 29.89 34.17
CA GLN A 176 25.58 29.97 35.58
C GLN A 176 26.74 29.62 36.52
N LEU A 177 27.50 28.57 36.19
CA LEU A 177 28.68 28.17 36.96
C LEU A 177 29.74 29.27 36.97
N ASP A 178 30.03 29.89 35.82
CA ASP A 178 31.03 30.95 35.72
C ASP A 178 30.60 32.20 36.49
N LYS A 179 29.31 32.54 36.49
CA LYS A 179 28.76 33.62 37.33
C LYS A 179 28.95 33.31 38.82
N ALA A 180 28.55 32.11 39.26
CA ALA A 180 28.69 31.71 40.66
C ALA A 180 30.16 31.70 41.11
N ARG A 181 31.08 31.26 40.25
CA ARG A 181 32.53 31.31 40.50
C ARG A 181 33.04 32.74 40.63
N ALA A 182 32.64 33.63 39.72
CA ALA A 182 33.02 35.04 39.78
C ALA A 182 32.52 35.71 41.07
N GLU A 183 31.28 35.46 41.46
CA GLU A 183 30.73 35.93 42.74
C GLU A 183 31.49 35.36 43.93
N GLY A 184 31.79 34.06 43.92
CA GLY A 184 32.62 33.39 44.93
C GLY A 184 33.97 34.08 45.12
N MET A 185 34.69 34.35 44.02
CA MET A 185 35.98 35.05 44.06
C MET A 185 35.87 36.46 44.66
N ILE A 186 34.80 37.20 44.36
CA ILE A 186 34.55 38.53 44.94
C ILE A 186 34.39 38.42 46.47
N TRP A 187 33.61 37.44 46.93
CA TRP A 187 33.37 37.26 48.36
C TRP A 187 34.59 36.73 49.10
N GLU A 188 35.36 35.82 48.51
CA GLU A 188 36.63 35.35 49.06
C GLU A 188 37.63 36.51 49.22
N SER A 189 37.76 37.38 48.22
CA SER A 189 38.61 38.57 48.31
C SER A 189 38.16 39.52 49.41
N ARG A 190 36.84 39.77 49.54
CA ARG A 190 36.28 40.61 50.61
C ARG A 190 36.54 40.00 51.98
N TRP A 191 36.34 38.69 52.11
CA TRP A 191 36.58 37.96 53.35
C TRP A 191 38.06 38.02 53.77
N ALA A 192 38.98 37.78 52.84
CA ALA A 192 40.42 37.90 53.07
C ALA A 192 40.80 39.33 53.52
N HIS A 193 40.19 40.36 52.94
CA HIS A 193 40.41 41.74 53.35
C HIS A 193 39.93 42.01 54.79
N ILE A 194 38.74 41.51 55.16
CA ILE A 194 38.20 41.60 56.52
C ILE A 194 39.13 40.88 57.50
N GLN A 195 39.53 39.65 57.19
CA GLN A 195 40.45 38.86 58.03
C GLN A 195 41.79 39.56 58.23
N ASN A 196 42.41 40.08 57.15
CA ASN A 196 43.65 40.84 57.25
C ASN A 196 43.50 42.09 58.11
N THR A 197 42.38 42.79 57.99
CA THR A 197 42.10 43.98 58.80
C THR A 197 41.91 43.61 60.28
N ALA A 198 41.18 42.53 60.56
CA ALA A 198 41.00 42.02 61.91
C ALA A 198 42.35 41.60 62.52
N ALA A 199 43.18 40.84 61.79
CA ALA A 199 44.51 40.44 62.23
C ALA A 199 45.40 41.65 62.57
N LYS A 200 45.40 42.69 61.71
CA LYS A 200 46.12 43.94 61.98
C LYS A 200 45.63 44.63 63.26
N LYS A 201 44.31 44.72 63.46
CA LYS A 201 43.73 45.32 64.68
C LYS A 201 44.04 44.51 65.93
N THR A 202 43.96 43.18 65.86
CA THR A 202 44.31 42.28 66.96
C THR A 202 45.79 42.39 67.32
N LEU A 203 46.67 42.46 66.32
CA LEU A 203 48.11 42.67 66.55
C LEU A 203 48.36 44.03 67.21
N LEU A 204 47.77 45.12 66.69
CA LEU A 204 47.92 46.45 67.28
C LEU A 204 47.43 46.49 68.73
N LEU A 205 46.27 45.90 69.01
CA LEU A 205 45.74 45.77 70.37
C LEU A 205 46.70 45.00 71.27
N GLY A 206 47.22 43.86 70.80
CA GLY A 206 48.23 43.08 71.53
C GLY A 206 49.48 43.89 71.84
N THR A 207 50.00 44.66 70.87
CA THR A 207 51.15 45.55 71.05
C THR A 207 50.87 46.63 72.09
N ILE A 208 49.70 47.28 72.03
CA ILE A 208 49.28 48.28 73.03
C ILE A 208 49.21 47.65 74.41
N LYS A 209 48.55 46.49 74.56
CA LYS A 209 48.47 45.75 75.83
C LYS A 209 49.84 45.46 76.40
N MET A 210 50.78 44.97 75.57
CA MET A 210 52.14 44.65 76.00
C MET A 210 52.94 45.90 76.40
N ALA A 211 52.85 46.98 75.61
CA ALA A 211 53.51 48.24 75.93
C ALA A 211 52.98 48.84 77.25
N THR A 212 51.66 48.84 77.46
CA THR A 212 51.02 49.24 78.71
C THR A 212 51.48 48.39 79.88
N LEU A 213 51.46 47.06 79.75
CA LEU A 213 51.89 46.16 80.81
C LEU A 213 53.36 46.41 81.19
N ASN A 214 54.23 46.59 80.19
CA ASN A 214 55.64 46.90 80.40
C ASN A 214 55.82 48.24 81.14
N LEU A 215 55.07 49.27 80.77
CA LEU A 215 55.10 50.57 81.45
C LEU A 215 54.57 50.48 82.89
N TYR A 216 53.46 49.77 83.11
CA TYR A 216 52.88 49.54 84.44
C TYR A 216 53.88 48.85 85.36
N GLN A 217 54.55 47.79 84.87
CA GLN A 217 55.60 47.10 85.64
C GLN A 217 56.76 48.04 86.00
N CYS A 218 57.15 48.95 85.10
CA CYS A 218 58.16 49.97 85.39
C CYS A 218 57.69 50.96 86.48
N VAL A 219 56.43 51.40 86.43
CA VAL A 219 55.81 52.27 87.45
C VAL A 219 55.80 51.57 88.80
N CYS A 220 55.29 50.34 88.89
CA CYS A 220 55.27 49.57 90.14
C CYS A 220 56.67 49.39 90.75
N LYS A 221 57.69 49.10 89.92
CA LYS A 221 59.08 49.01 90.36
C LYS A 221 59.60 50.33 90.96
N ARG A 222 59.25 51.48 90.37
CA ARG A 222 59.72 52.81 90.82
C ARG A 222 58.98 53.32 92.04
N ALA A 223 57.66 53.09 92.11
CA ALA A 223 56.82 53.51 93.22
C ALA A 223 57.09 52.73 94.53
N LYS A 224 57.92 51.66 94.49
CA LYS A 224 58.10 50.69 95.60
C LYS A 224 56.76 50.13 96.12
N ASP A 225 55.75 50.13 95.26
CA ASP A 225 54.39 49.71 95.59
C ASP A 225 54.39 48.18 95.80
N THR A 226 54.56 47.77 97.05
CA THR A 226 54.62 46.36 97.46
C THR A 226 53.34 45.94 98.21
N GLY A 227 52.36 46.85 98.36
CA GLY A 227 51.18 46.66 99.21
C GLY A 227 49.84 46.47 98.50
N GLU A 228 49.69 46.87 97.22
CA GLU A 228 48.47 46.66 96.43
C GLU A 228 48.54 45.35 95.63
N SER A 229 47.42 44.63 95.53
CA SER A 229 47.33 43.40 94.74
C SER A 229 47.71 43.68 93.27
N PRO A 230 48.58 42.88 92.64
CA PRO A 230 48.99 43.12 91.25
C PRO A 230 47.78 43.19 90.31
N ILE A 231 47.71 44.24 89.49
CA ILE A 231 46.67 44.37 88.46
C ILE A 231 46.86 43.24 87.45
N ALA A 232 45.78 42.53 87.12
CA ALA A 232 45.83 41.42 86.18
C ALA A 232 46.35 41.88 84.80
N PRO A 233 47.14 41.04 84.10
CA PRO A 233 47.74 41.39 82.81
C PRO A 233 46.69 41.74 81.72
N GLU A 234 45.48 41.19 81.84
CA GLU A 234 44.38 41.44 80.90
C GLU A 234 43.63 42.75 81.14
N ASP A 235 43.77 43.36 82.33
CA ASP A 235 43.06 44.58 82.69
C ASP A 235 43.88 45.82 82.32
N THR A 236 44.02 46.01 81.00
CA THR A 236 44.84 47.08 80.42
C THR A 236 44.36 48.47 80.82
N ILE A 237 43.06 48.65 81.06
CA ILE A 237 42.47 49.95 81.44
C ILE A 237 42.97 50.33 82.84
N LYS A 238 42.84 49.44 83.83
CA LYS A 238 43.34 49.72 85.19
C LYS A 238 44.85 49.92 85.24
N GLN A 239 45.60 49.22 84.40
CA GLN A 239 47.05 49.45 84.26
C GLN A 239 47.34 50.88 83.76
N LEU A 240 46.62 51.35 82.74
CA LEU A 240 46.75 52.73 82.23
C LEU A 240 46.34 53.76 83.29
N GLU A 241 45.27 53.53 84.04
CA GLU A 241 44.83 54.42 85.13
C GLU A 241 45.93 54.57 86.20
N LYS A 242 46.55 53.46 86.63
CA LYS A 242 47.65 53.51 87.61
C LYS A 242 48.91 54.19 87.04
N ILE A 243 49.22 53.97 85.75
CA ILE A 243 50.31 54.70 85.09
C ILE A 243 50.00 56.21 85.05
N GLN A 244 48.76 56.57 84.74
CA GLN A 244 48.30 57.96 84.65
C GLN A 244 48.38 58.66 86.00
N THR A 245 47.88 58.04 87.09
CA THR A 245 47.96 58.62 88.44
C THR A 245 49.41 58.85 88.85
N PHE A 246 50.28 57.86 88.64
CA PHE A 246 51.70 58.00 88.93
C PHE A 246 52.38 59.11 88.13
N LEU A 247 52.07 59.26 86.84
CA LEU A 247 52.59 60.35 86.02
C LEU A 247 52.08 61.72 86.49
N ALA A 248 50.79 61.82 86.85
CA ALA A 248 50.22 63.04 87.40
C ALA A 248 50.90 63.43 88.72
N ASP A 249 51.16 62.48 89.60
CA ASP A 249 51.90 62.71 90.84
C ASP A 249 53.32 63.21 90.56
N LEU A 250 54.04 62.59 89.60
CA LEU A 250 55.37 63.06 89.20
C LEU A 250 55.35 64.48 88.62
N ILE A 251 54.33 64.83 87.82
CA ILE A 251 54.16 66.17 87.27
C ILE A 251 53.88 67.17 88.40
N CYS A 252 52.96 66.86 89.32
CA CYS A 252 52.68 67.69 90.49
C CYS A 252 53.95 67.93 91.31
N ILE A 253 54.73 66.87 91.60
CA ILE A 253 56.01 66.99 92.33
C ILE A 253 56.99 67.87 91.56
N TRP A 254 57.10 67.68 90.24
CA TRP A 254 58.01 68.47 89.40
C TRP A 254 57.60 69.95 89.35
N GLU A 255 56.31 70.25 89.23
CA GLU A 255 55.76 71.61 89.27
C GLU A 255 55.96 72.26 90.64
N GLU A 256 55.84 71.50 91.74
CA GLU A 256 56.16 71.97 93.08
C GLU A 256 57.65 72.29 93.24
N VAL A 257 58.54 71.45 92.69
CA VAL A 257 60.00 71.67 92.71
C VAL A 257 60.44 72.84 91.82
N ASN A 258 59.70 73.14 90.74
CA ASN A 258 60.00 74.22 89.80
C ASN A 258 59.27 75.54 90.08
N LYS A 259 58.54 75.68 91.19
CA LYS A 259 58.06 76.99 91.62
C LYS A 259 59.27 77.89 91.90
N PRO A 260 59.37 79.10 91.30
CA PRO A 260 60.42 80.04 91.66
C PRO A 260 60.23 80.45 93.12
N ASP A 261 61.30 80.31 93.92
CA ASP A 261 61.35 80.76 95.31
C ASP A 261 60.82 82.20 95.43
N GLN A 262 59.65 82.37 96.05
CA GLN A 262 59.26 83.66 96.60
C GLN A 262 60.11 83.89 97.86
N PRO A 263 60.94 84.95 97.93
CA PRO A 263 61.67 85.28 99.14
C PRO A 263 60.69 85.91 100.14
N GLY A 264 60.40 85.20 101.23
CA GLY A 264 59.97 85.83 102.47
C GLY A 264 61.12 85.86 103.48
N PRO A 265 60.99 86.54 104.62
CA PRO A 265 60.41 87.86 104.87
C PRO A 265 61.41 88.76 105.63
N THR A 266 61.36 90.09 105.46
CA THR A 266 62.05 91.00 106.40
C THR A 266 61.02 91.77 107.20
N GLY A 267 60.84 91.37 108.45
CA GLY A 267 60.21 92.21 109.46
C GLY A 267 61.11 93.38 109.84
N HIS A 268 60.50 94.49 110.24
CA HIS A 268 60.99 95.38 111.30
C HIS A 268 59.82 96.26 111.77
N ARG A 269 59.61 96.24 113.10
CA ARG A 269 58.97 97.24 113.97
C ARG A 269 57.73 97.99 113.49
#